data_AF-A0A752P7P3-F1
#
_entry.id   AF-A0A752P7P3-F1
#
_cell.length_a   1.000
_cell.length_b   1.000
_cell.length_c   1.000
_cell.angle_alpha   90.00
_cell.angle_beta   90.00
_cell.angle_gamma   90.00
#
_symmetry.space_group_name_H-M   'P 1'
#
loop_
_entity.id
_entity.type
_entity.pdbx_description
1 polymer ?
#
loop_
_entity_poly.entity_id
_entity_poly.type
_entity_poly.pdbx_seq_one_letter_code
_entity_poly.pdbx_strand_id
1 'polypeptide(L)'
;MRQYTINNEFIYNESLREIISLHDKKVLKVTLMRARCLSYLFENAYKKLITREMISHAVWGERSQFVSDANLTQLLYLLRRDLQQIGLFELFVTLPRQGIKIDERFIIDAADIPPQAIQYHTH
;
A
#
# COMPACT_ATOMS: atom_id res chain seq x y z
N MET A 1 14.78 0.26 -0.04
CA MET A 1 13.44 -0.35 0.03
C MET A 1 12.85 0.05 1.36
N ARG A 2 11.61 0.53 1.38
CA ARG A 2 11.03 1.15 2.58
C ARG A 2 10.24 0.15 3.40
N GLN A 3 10.24 0.37 4.70
CA GLN A 3 9.26 -0.22 5.60
C GLN A 3 8.37 0.90 6.11
N TYR A 4 7.08 0.62 6.25
CA TYR A 4 6.12 1.59 6.77
C TYR A 4 5.49 1.05 8.04
N THR A 5 5.37 1.91 9.03
CA THR A 5 4.55 1.65 10.21
C THR A 5 3.23 2.39 10.04
N ILE A 6 2.11 1.70 10.31
CA ILE A 6 0.75 2.26 10.23
C ILE A 6 0.15 2.22 11.62
N ASN A 7 -0.10 3.39 12.21
CA ASN A 7 -0.65 3.58 13.56
C ASN A 7 0.10 2.87 14.69
N ASN A 8 1.35 2.43 14.48
CA ASN A 8 2.07 1.50 15.36
C ASN A 8 1.32 0.17 15.61
N GLU A 9 0.39 -0.17 14.72
CA GLU A 9 -0.43 -1.38 14.77
C GLU A 9 -0.08 -2.35 13.64
N PHE A 10 0.43 -1.85 12.52
CA PHE A 10 0.83 -2.65 11.37
C PHE A 10 2.21 -2.26 10.86
N ILE A 11 2.91 -3.23 10.28
CA ILE A 11 4.15 -3.02 9.55
C ILE A 11 3.95 -3.49 8.11
N TYR A 12 4.21 -2.62 7.14
CA TYR A 12 4.31 -3.00 5.74
C TYR A 12 5.76 -3.04 5.28
N ASN A 13 6.22 -4.19 4.79
CA ASN A 13 7.53 -4.36 4.17
C ASN A 13 7.37 -4.43 2.64
N GLU A 14 7.90 -3.43 1.95
CA GLU A 14 7.79 -3.31 0.50
C GLU A 14 8.52 -4.43 -0.25
N SER A 15 9.70 -4.83 0.22
CA SER A 15 10.53 -5.88 -0.37
C SER A 15 9.82 -7.23 -0.35
N LEU A 16 9.28 -7.57 0.82
CA LEU A 16 8.57 -8.83 1.06
C LEU A 16 7.14 -8.80 0.51
N ARG A 17 6.59 -7.59 0.28
CA ARG A 17 5.18 -7.34 -0.02
C ARG A 17 4.28 -7.95 1.05
N GLU A 18 4.63 -7.68 2.30
CA GLU A 18 3.95 -8.26 3.46
C GLU A 18 3.46 -7.15 4.38
N ILE A 19 2.22 -7.29 4.84
CA ILE A 19 1.66 -6.50 5.93
C ILE A 19 1.57 -7.42 7.14
N ILE A 20 2.11 -6.97 8.27
CA ILE A 20 2.12 -7.71 9.53
C ILE A 20 1.28 -6.92 10.53
N SER A 21 0.28 -7.56 11.11
CA SER A 21 -0.46 -7.04 12.27
C SER A 21 0.38 -7.24 13.53
N LEU A 22 0.61 -6.17 14.28
CA LEU A 22 1.37 -6.23 15.53
C LEU A 22 0.55 -6.81 16.68
N HIS A 23 -0.79 -6.80 16.57
CA HIS A 23 -1.72 -7.33 17.57
C HIS A 23 -1.72 -8.86 17.61
N ASP A 24 -1.94 -9.51 16.47
CA ASP A 24 -2.17 -10.96 16.38
C ASP A 24 -1.13 -11.70 15.51
N LYS A 25 -0.10 -10.98 15.05
CA LYS A 25 1.00 -11.49 14.21
C LYS A 25 0.53 -12.12 12.90
N LYS A 26 -0.70 -11.83 12.45
CA LYS A 26 -1.14 -12.21 11.11
C LYS A 26 -0.25 -11.54 10.07
N VAL A 27 0.07 -12.29 9.02
CA VAL A 27 0.86 -11.83 7.88
C VAL A 27 0.02 -11.96 6.62
N LEU A 28 -0.12 -10.85 5.90
CA LEU A 28 -0.79 -10.78 4.61
C LEU A 28 0.25 -10.58 3.51
N LYS A 29 0.37 -11.56 2.61
CA LYS A 29 1.15 -11.41 1.37
C LYS A 29 0.34 -10.66 0.31
N VAL A 30 0.87 -9.53 -0.14
CA VAL A 30 0.24 -8.65 -1.13
C VAL A 30 0.79 -8.97 -2.52
N THR A 31 -0.12 -9.14 -3.49
CA THR A 31 0.28 -9.36 -4.89
C THR A 31 1.01 -8.15 -5.45
N LEU A 32 1.88 -8.36 -6.45
CA LEU A 32 2.78 -7.31 -6.98
C LEU A 32 2.06 -5.99 -7.31
N MET A 33 0.93 -6.05 -8.02
CA MET A 33 0.21 -4.85 -8.46
C MET A 33 -0.42 -4.10 -7.28
N ARG A 34 -0.94 -4.83 -6.28
CA ARG A 34 -1.50 -4.24 -5.07
C ARG A 34 -0.41 -3.70 -4.15
N ALA A 35 0.75 -4.34 -4.10
CA ALA A 35 1.91 -3.86 -3.37
C ALA A 35 2.43 -2.55 -3.97
N ARG A 36 2.59 -2.47 -5.29
CA ARG A 36 2.93 -1.21 -5.99
C ARG A 36 1.94 -0.10 -5.69
N CYS A 37 0.64 -0.42 -5.75
CA CYS A 37 -0.40 0.53 -5.39
C CYS A 37 -0.21 1.00 -3.94
N LEU A 38 -0.10 0.07 -3.00
CA LEU A 38 0.02 0.37 -1.57
C LEU A 38 1.26 1.20 -1.25
N SER A 39 2.44 0.83 -1.78
CA SER A 39 3.66 1.62 -1.68
C SER A 39 3.42 3.06 -2.13
N TYR A 40 2.82 3.24 -3.31
CA TYR A 40 2.56 4.58 -3.84
C TYR A 40 1.59 5.38 -2.96
N LEU A 41 0.59 4.72 -2.36
CA LEU A 41 -0.33 5.38 -1.43
C LEU A 41 0.39 5.84 -0.17
N PHE A 42 1.30 5.03 0.38
CA PHE A 42 2.06 5.40 1.58
C PHE A 42 3.08 6.51 1.32
N GLU A 43 3.75 6.49 0.17
CA GLU A 43 4.63 7.59 -0.25
C GLU A 43 3.90 8.92 -0.41
N ASN A 44 2.60 8.87 -0.67
CA ASN A 44 1.74 10.02 -0.91
C ASN A 44 0.68 10.19 0.19
N ALA A 45 0.88 9.59 1.37
CA ALA A 45 -0.17 9.43 2.38
C ALA A 45 -0.86 10.74 2.76
N TYR A 46 -0.08 11.82 2.88
CA TYR A 46 -0.58 13.11 3.34
C TYR A 46 -1.09 14.02 2.21
N LYS A 47 -1.18 13.52 0.96
CA LYS A 47 -1.80 14.28 -0.14
C LYS A 47 -3.32 14.32 0.04
N LYS A 48 -3.89 15.51 -0.10
CA LYS A 48 -5.35 15.73 -0.12
C LYS A 48 -6.07 14.97 -1.25
N LEU A 49 -5.36 14.69 -2.33
CA LEU A 49 -5.83 13.95 -3.49
C LEU A 49 -4.66 13.21 -4.15
N ILE A 50 -4.82 11.91 -4.33
CA ILE A 50 -4.00 11.06 -5.19
C ILE A 50 -4.88 10.70 -6.39
N THR A 51 -4.57 11.24 -7.58
CA THR A 51 -5.45 11.09 -8.74
C THR A 51 -5.42 9.67 -9.31
N ARG A 52 -6.43 9.33 -10.11
CA ARG A 52 -6.51 8.03 -10.80
C ARG A 52 -5.32 7.81 -11.73
N GLU A 53 -4.92 8.85 -12.46
CA GLU A 53 -3.79 8.81 -13.39
C GLU A 53 -2.47 8.55 -12.64
N MET A 54 -2.28 9.23 -11.51
CA MET A 54 -1.10 9.03 -10.64
C MET A 54 -0.96 7.58 -10.18
N ILE A 55 -2.06 6.98 -9.70
CA ILE A 55 -2.06 5.58 -9.24
C ILE A 55 -1.84 4.64 -10.42
N SER A 56 -2.51 4.88 -11.54
CA SER A 56 -2.36 4.04 -12.73
C SER A 56 -0.92 4.05 -13.25
N HIS A 57 -0.30 5.23 -13.33
CA HIS A 57 1.09 5.35 -13.73
C HIS A 57 2.03 4.66 -12.74
N ALA A 58 1.82 4.81 -11.43
CA ALA A 58 2.65 4.16 -10.41
C ALA A 58 2.59 2.62 -10.48
N VAL A 59 1.42 2.07 -10.81
CA VAL A 59 1.20 0.62 -10.83
C VAL A 59 1.64 -0.02 -12.14
N TRP A 60 1.30 0.59 -13.28
CA TRP A 60 1.48 0.03 -14.63
C TRP A 60 2.57 0.72 -15.48
N GLY A 61 3.12 1.86 -15.03
CA GLY A 61 4.09 2.65 -15.79
C GLY A 61 3.54 3.10 -17.14
N GLU A 62 4.36 3.01 -18.19
CA GLU A 62 3.97 3.30 -19.58
C GLU A 62 2.76 2.52 -20.07
N ARG A 63 2.48 1.34 -19.49
CA ARG A 63 1.31 0.54 -19.86
C ARG A 63 0.00 1.14 -19.34
N SER A 64 0.05 2.14 -18.46
CA SER A 64 -1.13 2.82 -17.91
C SER A 64 -2.04 3.41 -18.99
N GLN A 65 -1.48 3.82 -20.15
CA GLN A 65 -2.26 4.29 -21.30
C GLN A 65 -3.24 3.24 -21.86
N PHE A 66 -3.00 1.95 -21.59
CA PHE A 66 -3.84 0.83 -22.03
C PHE A 66 -4.72 0.28 -20.90
N VAL A 67 -4.69 0.89 -19.72
CA VAL A 67 -5.43 0.43 -18.53
C VAL A 67 -6.69 1.26 -18.38
N SER A 68 -7.83 0.58 -18.29
CA SER A 68 -9.11 1.26 -18.11
C SER A 68 -9.36 1.65 -16.66
N ASP A 69 -10.31 2.57 -16.47
CA ASP A 69 -10.82 2.93 -15.15
C ASP A 69 -11.41 1.74 -14.37
N ALA A 70 -11.96 0.74 -15.07
CA ALA A 70 -12.47 -0.47 -14.45
C ALA A 70 -11.34 -1.29 -13.80
N ASN A 71 -10.16 -1.36 -14.45
CA ASN A 71 -9.01 -2.07 -13.92
C ASN A 71 -8.49 -1.42 -12.63
N LEU A 72 -8.37 -0.09 -12.61
CA LEU A 72 -7.96 0.64 -11.41
C LEU A 72 -8.99 0.46 -10.28
N THR A 73 -10.28 0.56 -10.59
CA THR A 73 -11.35 0.36 -9.60
C THR A 73 -11.29 -1.05 -9.00
N GLN A 74 -11.09 -2.07 -9.84
CA GLN A 74 -10.95 -3.46 -9.37
C GLN A 74 -9.69 -3.65 -8.52
N LEU A 75 -8.56 -3.03 -8.90
CA LEU A 75 -7.32 -3.08 -8.12
C LEU A 75 -7.55 -2.49 -6.72
N LEU A 76 -8.16 -1.30 -6.62
CA LEU A 76 -8.44 -0.63 -5.36
C LEU A 76 -9.44 -1.42 -4.51
N TYR A 77 -10.45 -2.04 -5.12
CA TYR A 77 -11.40 -2.91 -4.42
C TYR A 77 -10.69 -4.13 -3.82
N LEU A 78 -9.86 -4.82 -4.60
CA LEU A 78 -9.14 -6.00 -4.12
C LEU A 78 -8.10 -5.62 -3.06
N LEU A 79 -7.44 -4.47 -3.19
CA LEU A 79 -6.56 -3.96 -2.14
C LEU A 79 -7.34 -3.74 -0.84
N ARG A 80 -8.48 -3.04 -0.87
CA ARG A 80 -9.32 -2.88 0.33
C ARG A 80 -9.70 -4.22 0.96
N ARG A 81 -10.12 -5.19 0.14
CA ARG A 81 -10.48 -6.53 0.63
C ARG A 81 -9.32 -7.23 1.31
N ASP A 82 -8.13 -7.17 0.70
CA ASP A 82 -6.92 -7.76 1.27
C ASP A 82 -6.60 -7.11 2.64
N LEU A 83 -6.66 -5.78 2.74
CA LEU A 83 -6.41 -5.06 4.00
C LEU A 83 -7.44 -5.39 5.10
N GLN A 84 -8.72 -5.53 4.74
CA GLN A 84 -9.78 -5.91 5.68
C GLN A 84 -9.53 -7.30 6.30
N GLN A 85 -8.92 -8.24 5.57
CA GLN A 85 -8.63 -9.59 6.08
C GLN A 85 -7.62 -9.58 7.25
N ILE A 86 -6.75 -8.57 7.32
CA ILE A 86 -5.77 -8.40 8.40
C ILE A 86 -6.25 -7.40 9.47
N GLY A 87 -7.44 -6.83 9.33
CA GLY A 87 -8.00 -5.87 10.27
C GLY A 87 -7.66 -4.41 10.00
N LEU A 88 -7.07 -4.10 8.84
CA LEU A 88 -6.78 -2.73 8.41
C LEU A 88 -7.94 -2.18 7.57
N PHE A 89 -8.92 -1.59 8.23
CA PHE A 89 -10.16 -1.09 7.62
C PHE A 89 -10.04 0.35 7.15
N GLU A 90 -10.76 0.72 6.09
CA GLU A 90 -10.94 2.11 5.64
C GLU A 90 -9.65 2.94 5.47
N LEU A 91 -8.53 2.30 5.10
CA LEU A 91 -7.23 2.96 4.92
C LEU A 91 -7.29 4.19 3.99
N PHE A 92 -8.14 4.13 2.96
CA PHE A 92 -8.30 5.20 1.99
C PHE A 92 -9.74 5.36 1.53
N VAL A 93 -10.15 6.61 1.37
CA VAL A 93 -11.48 6.99 0.90
C VAL A 93 -11.45 7.33 -0.59
N THR A 94 -12.51 6.98 -1.30
CA THR A 94 -12.66 7.32 -2.72
C THR A 94 -13.22 8.74 -2.87
N LEU A 95 -12.57 9.55 -3.69
CA LEU A 95 -13.05 10.85 -4.14
C LEU A 95 -13.64 10.68 -5.55
N PRO A 96 -14.98 10.73 -5.71
CA PRO A 96 -15.64 10.39 -6.97
C PRO A 96 -15.08 11.14 -8.17
N ARG A 97 -14.77 10.39 -9.23
CA ARG A 97 -14.20 10.90 -10.51
C ARG A 97 -12.83 11.59 -10.40
N GLN A 98 -12.21 11.60 -9.21
CA GLN A 98 -10.93 12.28 -8.98
C GLN A 98 -9.82 11.27 -8.63
N GLY A 99 -10.06 10.41 -7.65
CA GLY A 99 -9.01 9.54 -7.12
C GLY A 99 -9.33 9.07 -5.71
N ILE A 100 -8.31 9.01 -4.87
CA ILE A 100 -8.45 8.64 -3.45
C ILE A 100 -7.62 9.57 -2.56
N LYS A 101 -7.88 9.54 -1.26
CA LYS A 101 -6.96 10.05 -0.24
C LYS A 101 -6.83 9.03 0.87
N ILE A 102 -5.68 8.98 1.54
CA ILE A 102 -5.56 8.23 2.80
C ILE A 102 -6.49 8.89 3.82
N ASP A 103 -7.12 8.07 4.65
CA ASP A 103 -7.94 8.58 5.75
C ASP A 103 -7.04 9.22 6.82
N GLU A 104 -7.42 10.41 7.27
CA GLU A 104 -6.61 11.27 8.16
C GLU A 104 -6.38 10.64 9.55
N ARG A 105 -7.10 9.57 9.89
CA ARG A 105 -6.88 8.78 11.11
C ARG A 105 -5.62 7.91 11.05
N PHE A 106 -5.03 7.72 9.87
CA PHE A 106 -3.82 6.92 9.70
C PHE A 106 -2.55 7.76 9.76
N ILE A 107 -1.70 7.45 10.73
CA ILE A 107 -0.33 7.92 10.83
C ILE A 107 0.55 6.87 10.15
N ILE A 108 1.24 7.29 9.09
CA ILE A 108 2.11 6.43 8.29
C ILE A 108 3.53 6.99 8.35
N ASP A 109 4.42 6.21 8.96
CA ASP A 109 5.83 6.56 9.11
C ASP A 109 6.69 5.63 8.24
N ALA A 110 7.53 6.23 7.41
CA ALA A 110 8.53 5.48 6.66
C ALA A 110 9.76 5.27 7.55
N ALA A 111 10.13 4.02 7.77
CA ALA A 111 11.45 3.64 8.25
C ALA A 111 12.32 3.31 7.04
N ASP A 112 13.37 4.10 6.82
CA ASP A 112 14.45 3.69 5.94
C ASP A 112 15.15 2.52 6.62
N ILE A 113 14.94 1.31 6.11
CA ILE A 113 15.71 0.15 6.57
C ILE A 113 17.17 0.40 6.17
N PRO A 114 18.11 0.52 7.11
CA PRO A 114 19.52 0.56 6.76
C PRO A 114 19.87 -0.73 6.01
N PRO A 115 20.70 -0.71 4.95
CA PRO A 115 21.03 -1.89 4.14
C PRO A 115 21.61 -3.12 4.87
N GLN A 116 21.75 -3.10 6.20
CA GLN A 116 22.53 -4.04 6.99
C GLN A 116 21.72 -5.09 7.77
N ALA A 117 20.39 -5.10 7.68
CA ALA A 117 19.55 -6.11 8.37
C ALA A 117 19.27 -7.39 7.55
N ILE A 118 20.04 -7.67 6.50
CA ILE A 118 20.05 -8.98 5.83
C ILE A 118 21.20 -9.79 6.45
N GLN A 119 21.02 -10.23 7.69
CA GLN A 119 21.87 -11.29 8.24
C GLN A 119 21.29 -12.62 7.75
N TYR A 120 21.94 -13.18 6.73
CA TYR A 120 21.79 -14.57 6.33
C TYR A 120 22.14 -15.47 7.53
N HIS A 121 21.13 -15.89 8.30
CA HIS A 121 21.29 -17.04 9.17
C HIS A 121 21.20 -18.29 8.28
N THR A 122 22.36 -18.72 7.81
CA THR A 122 22.57 -20.07 7.28
C THR A 122 23.08 -20.91 8.44
N HIS A 123 22.29 -21.90 8.86
CA HIS A 123 22.75 -23.06 9.60
C HIS A 123 22.53 -24.29 8.74
#